data_AF-A0A3M1I9X7-F1
#
_entry.id   AF-A0A3M1I9X7-F1
#
_cell.length_a   1.000
_cell.length_b   1.000
_cell.length_c   1.000
_cell.angle_alpha   90.00
_cell.angle_beta   90.00
_cell.angle_gamma   90.00
#
_symmetry.space_group_name_H-M   'P 1'
#
loop_
_entity.id
_entity.type
_entity.pdbx_description
1 polymer ?
#
loop_
_entity_poly.entity_id
_entity_poly.type
_entity_poly.pdbx_seq_one_letter_code
_entity_poly.pdbx_strand_id
1 'polypeptide(L)'
;MLLLSQLLGRRGRNSRLKNIPYECGMIPTSPVRGRLSVRFYLVAMLFILFDIEVVFLYPWAASFRDLLARPELRHTVFLAMLSFLGTLFIGYLYALKKGAFDWKR
;
A
#
# COMPACT_ATOMS: atom_id res chain seq x y z
N MET A 1 -6.17 -10.60 23.34
CA MET A 1 -5.05 -11.49 23.74
C MET A 1 -3.83 -10.73 24.31
N LEU A 2 -3.50 -9.52 23.85
CA LEU A 2 -2.44 -8.71 24.47
C LEU A 2 -2.71 -8.39 25.95
N LEU A 3 -3.94 -7.99 26.28
CA LEU A 3 -4.36 -7.73 27.67
C LEU A 3 -4.23 -8.97 28.58
N LEU A 4 -4.63 -10.13 28.07
CA LEU A 4 -4.55 -11.40 28.81
C LEU A 4 -3.07 -11.80 29.06
N SER A 5 -2.21 -11.60 28.06
CA SER A 5 -0.76 -11.82 28.16
C SER A 5 -0.08 -10.85 29.13
N GLN A 6 -0.53 -9.60 29.19
CA GLN A 6 -0.01 -8.62 30.16
C GLN A 6 -0.44 -8.90 31.60
N LEU A 7 -1.62 -9.49 31.81
CA LEU A 7 -2.17 -9.82 33.13
C LEU A 7 -1.67 -11.16 33.70
N LEU A 8 -1.65 -12.21 32.89
CA LEU A 8 -1.25 -13.56 33.31
C LEU A 8 0.22 -13.89 33.01
N GLY A 9 0.87 -13.12 32.12
CA GLY A 9 2.24 -13.38 31.68
C GLY A 9 3.28 -12.98 32.72
N ARG A 10 4.17 -13.93 33.05
CA ARG A 10 5.30 -13.69 33.95
C ARG A 10 6.27 -12.68 33.31
N ARG A 11 6.27 -11.43 33.77
CA ARG A 11 7.24 -10.41 33.33
C ARG A 11 8.65 -10.83 33.73
N GLY A 12 9.45 -11.24 32.74
CA GLY A 12 10.89 -11.49 32.93
C GLY A 12 11.66 -10.19 33.20
N ARG A 13 12.81 -10.29 33.87
CA ARG A 13 13.66 -9.15 34.25
C ARG A 13 14.02 -8.30 33.00
N ASN A 14 13.70 -7.00 33.05
CA ASN A 14 14.10 -6.04 32.02
C ASN A 14 15.60 -5.74 32.16
N SER A 15 16.43 -6.57 31.54
CA SER A 15 17.87 -6.31 31.41
C SER A 15 18.12 -5.46 30.16
N ARG A 16 19.03 -4.48 30.27
CA ARG A 16 19.42 -3.61 29.14
C ARG A 16 19.91 -4.43 27.94
N LEU A 17 20.64 -5.51 28.19
CA LEU A 17 21.12 -6.49 27.19
C LEU A 17 20.01 -7.31 26.52
N LYS A 18 18.83 -7.45 27.14
CA LYS A 18 17.71 -8.20 26.54
C LYS A 18 16.92 -7.34 25.54
N ASN A 19 16.99 -6.03 25.67
CA ASN A 19 16.23 -5.07 24.87
C ASN A 19 17.05 -4.49 23.70
N ILE A 20 18.30 -4.89 23.53
CA ILE A 20 19.10 -4.50 22.36
C ILE A 20 18.81 -5.42 21.18
N PRO A 21 18.82 -4.92 19.93
CA PRO A 21 18.77 -5.75 18.74
C PRO A 21 19.94 -6.74 18.74
N TYR A 22 19.69 -7.99 18.36
CA TYR A 22 20.73 -9.01 18.27
C TYR A 22 21.51 -8.85 16.96
N GLU A 23 22.80 -8.54 17.07
CA GLU A 23 23.72 -8.42 15.93
C GLU A 23 25.01 -9.21 16.22
N CYS A 24 24.87 -10.53 16.39
CA CYS A 24 25.99 -11.47 16.54
C CYS A 24 26.98 -11.15 17.69
N GLY A 25 26.51 -10.52 18.78
CA GLY A 25 27.34 -10.21 19.94
C GLY A 25 28.15 -8.92 19.83
N MET A 26 27.95 -8.11 18.77
CA MET A 26 28.51 -6.77 18.68
C MET A 26 27.45 -5.71 19.00
N ILE A 27 27.92 -4.59 19.56
CA ILE A 27 27.07 -3.40 19.77
C ILE A 27 26.82 -2.80 18.38
N PRO A 28 25.57 -2.46 18.02
CA PRO A 28 25.26 -1.93 16.69
C PRO A 28 26.01 -0.61 16.47
N THR A 29 26.97 -0.60 15.54
CA THR A 29 27.79 0.57 15.17
C THR A 29 27.49 1.10 13.77
N SER A 30 26.54 0.50 13.05
CA SER A 30 26.22 0.88 11.68
C SER A 30 25.23 2.05 11.61
N PRO A 31 25.39 3.01 10.68
CA PRO A 31 24.36 4.00 10.42
C PRO A 31 23.06 3.29 9.99
N VAL A 32 21.96 3.62 10.67
CA VAL A 32 20.61 2.99 10.55
C VAL A 32 20.02 3.01 9.12
N ARG A 33 20.64 3.73 8.17
CA ARG A 33 20.13 3.91 6.80
C ARG A 33 21.05 3.23 5.80
N GLY A 34 20.83 1.94 5.59
CA GLY A 34 21.33 1.28 4.38
C GLY A 34 20.75 1.95 3.13
N ARG A 35 21.51 1.96 2.03
CA ARG A 35 21.01 2.40 0.72
C ARG A 35 19.94 1.42 0.25
N LEU A 36 18.67 1.74 0.50
CA LEU A 36 17.55 0.99 -0.04
C LEU A 36 17.44 1.24 -1.55
N SER A 37 17.12 0.20 -2.33
CA SER A 37 16.98 0.35 -3.77
C SER A 37 15.77 1.23 -4.11
N VAL A 38 15.90 2.08 -5.14
CA VAL A 38 14.82 2.99 -5.61
C VAL A 38 13.57 2.22 -6.05
N ARG A 39 13.71 0.92 -6.37
CA ARG A 39 12.62 0.04 -6.79
C ARG A 39 11.52 -0.09 -5.73
N PHE A 40 11.88 -0.12 -4.45
CA PHE A 40 10.89 -0.17 -3.37
C PHE A 40 10.00 1.09 -3.34
N TYR A 41 10.56 2.25 -3.68
CA TYR A 41 9.81 3.50 -3.79
C TYR A 41 8.85 3.47 -5.00
N LEU A 42 9.27 2.94 -6.14
CA LEU A 42 8.41 2.82 -7.32
C LEU A 42 7.17 1.95 -7.06
N VAL A 43 7.36 0.82 -6.36
CA VAL A 43 6.25 -0.06 -5.98
C VAL A 43 5.32 0.62 -4.98
N ALA A 44 5.86 1.29 -3.95
CA ALA A 44 5.06 2.03 -2.98
C ALA A 44 4.25 3.16 -3.65
N MET A 45 4.86 3.91 -4.57
CA MET A 45 4.20 4.98 -5.30
C MET A 45 3.08 4.44 -6.22
N LEU A 46 3.31 3.30 -6.88
CA LEU A 46 2.27 2.64 -7.67
C LEU A 46 1.10 2.14 -6.79
N PHE A 47 1.41 1.60 -5.62
CA PHE A 47 0.39 1.18 -4.66
C PHE A 47 -0.46 2.36 -4.20
N ILE A 48 0.15 3.49 -3.84
CA ILE A 48 -0.57 4.72 -3.45
C ILE A 48 -1.47 5.20 -4.59
N LEU A 49 -0.97 5.20 -5.83
CA LEU A 49 -1.76 5.59 -6.99
C LEU A 49 -2.98 4.68 -7.17
N PHE A 50 -2.81 3.36 -7.08
CA PHE A 50 -3.92 2.42 -7.18
C PHE A 50 -4.93 2.55 -6.02
N ASP A 51 -4.46 2.80 -4.79
CA ASP A 51 -5.33 2.92 -3.62
C ASP A 51 -6.22 4.18 -3.71
N ILE A 52 -5.67 5.31 -4.16
CA ILE A 52 -6.43 6.55 -4.41
C ILE A 52 -7.55 6.31 -5.43
N GLU A 53 -7.29 5.51 -6.46
CA GLU A 53 -8.28 5.20 -7.49
C GLU A 53 -9.44 4.35 -6.93
N VAL A 54 -9.14 3.40 -6.03
CA VAL A 54 -10.16 2.61 -5.33
C VAL A 54 -11.02 3.50 -4.42
N VAL A 55 -10.41 4.50 -3.77
CA VAL A 55 -11.14 5.49 -2.96
C VAL A 55 -12.16 6.26 -3.80
N PHE A 56 -11.86 6.58 -5.06
CA PHE A 56 -12.84 7.21 -5.97
C PHE A 56 -13.88 6.22 -6.52
N LEU A 57 -13.48 4.96 -6.74
CA LEU A 57 -14.37 3.88 -7.17
C LEU A 57 -15.45 3.56 -6.14
N TYR A 58 -15.15 3.70 -4.85
CA TYR A 58 -16.04 3.25 -3.78
C TYR A 58 -17.35 4.06 -3.69
N PRO A 59 -17.35 5.41 -3.60
CA PRO A 59 -18.57 6.21 -3.63
C PRO A 59 -19.35 6.04 -4.93
N TRP A 60 -18.65 5.92 -6.07
CA TRP A 60 -19.29 5.67 -7.36
C TRP A 60 -20.04 4.34 -7.36
N ALA A 61 -19.42 3.27 -6.87
CA ALA A 61 -20.04 1.95 -6.79
C ALA A 61 -21.22 1.93 -5.81
N ALA A 62 -21.09 2.61 -4.66
CA ALA A 62 -22.14 2.71 -3.66
C ALA A 62 -23.39 3.46 -4.17
N SER A 63 -23.20 4.54 -4.95
CA SER A 63 -24.29 5.37 -5.50
C SER A 63 -24.73 4.97 -6.92
N PHE A 64 -24.12 3.93 -7.51
CA PHE A 64 -24.33 3.56 -8.91
C PHE A 64 -25.80 3.31 -9.27
N ARG A 65 -26.57 2.69 -8.35
CA ARG A 65 -28.00 2.39 -8.56
C ARG A 65 -28.84 3.67 -8.64
N ASP A 66 -28.58 4.64 -7.78
CA ASP A 66 -29.31 5.92 -7.73
C ASP A 66 -28.97 6.79 -8.95
N LEU A 67 -27.72 6.72 -9.41
CA LEU A 67 -27.26 7.39 -10.62
C LEU A 67 -27.90 6.79 -11.88
N LEU A 68 -28.12 5.47 -11.93
CA LEU A 68 -28.76 4.78 -13.06
C LEU A 68 -30.27 5.02 -13.15
N ALA A 69 -30.92 5.33 -12.03
CA ALA A 69 -32.34 5.66 -11.98
C ALA A 69 -32.65 6.97 -12.74
N ARG A 70 -31.65 7.81 -13.01
CA ARG A 70 -31.76 9.03 -13.82
C ARG A 70 -31.33 8.73 -15.27
N PRO A 71 -32.27 8.65 -16.24
CA PRO A 71 -31.97 8.26 -17.62
C PRO A 71 -30.94 9.17 -18.31
N GLU A 72 -30.98 10.45 -17.97
CA GLU A 72 -30.15 11.52 -18.51
C GLU A 72 -28.66 11.34 -18.18
N LEU A 73 -28.38 10.76 -17.01
CA LEU A 73 -27.01 10.61 -16.48
C LEU A 73 -26.41 9.23 -16.76
N ARG A 74 -27.20 8.28 -17.28
CA ARG A 74 -26.76 6.89 -17.44
C ARG A 74 -25.52 6.76 -18.32
N HIS A 75 -25.52 7.47 -19.46
CA HIS A 75 -24.42 7.41 -20.42
C HIS A 75 -23.18 8.17 -19.92
N THR A 76 -23.37 9.32 -19.28
CA THR A 76 -22.27 10.14 -18.77
C THR A 76 -21.57 9.47 -17.60
N VAL A 77 -22.31 8.89 -16.66
CA VAL A 77 -21.75 8.17 -15.49
C VAL A 77 -20.96 6.93 -15.94
N PHE A 78 -21.46 6.20 -16.94
CA PHE A 78 -20.74 5.06 -17.50
C PHE A 78 -19.46 5.49 -18.22
N LEU A 79 -19.54 6.51 -19.08
CA LEU A 79 -18.39 6.97 -19.87
C LEU A 79 -17.31 7.62 -18.99
N ALA A 80 -17.73 8.33 -17.93
CA ALA A 80 -16.83 8.92 -16.94
C ALA A 80 -16.05 7.85 -16.18
N MET A 81 -16.70 6.74 -15.79
CA MET A 81 -15.99 5.65 -15.13
C MET A 81 -15.08 4.89 -16.10
N LEU A 82 -15.52 4.71 -17.35
CA LEU A 82 -14.70 4.08 -18.39
C LEU A 82 -13.44 4.89 -18.70
N SER A 83 -13.55 6.22 -18.80
CA SER A 83 -12.39 7.08 -19.04
C SER A 83 -11.44 7.09 -17.84
N PHE A 84 -11.99 7.11 -16.61
CA PHE A 84 -11.21 7.02 -15.38
C PHE A 84 -10.39 5.73 -15.30
N LEU A 85 -11.02 4.56 -15.48
CA LEU A 85 -10.30 3.28 -15.55
C LEU A 85 -9.33 3.23 -16.74
N GLY A 86 -9.69 3.81 -17.88
CA GLY A 86 -8.84 3.84 -19.06
C GLY A 86 -7.51 4.58 -18.82
N THR A 87 -7.55 5.71 -18.14
CA THR A 87 -6.34 6.46 -17.76
C THR A 87 -5.43 5.65 -16.84
N LEU A 88 -5.99 4.96 -15.84
CA LEU A 88 -5.23 4.07 -14.96
C LEU A 88 -4.60 2.92 -15.75
N PHE A 89 -5.36 2.29 -16.63
CA PHE A 89 -4.88 1.19 -17.44
C PHE A 89 -3.68 1.58 -18.30
N ILE A 90 -3.70 2.79 -18.90
CA ILE A 90 -2.56 3.34 -19.64
C ILE A 90 -1.35 3.54 -18.72
N GLY A 91 -1.53 4.12 -17.54
CA GLY A 91 -0.45 4.32 -16.55
C GLY A 91 0.17 2.99 -16.08
N TYR A 92 -0.67 1.98 -15.86
CA TYR A 92 -0.23 0.63 -15.48
C TYR A 92 0.55 -0.06 -16.61
N LEU A 93 0.06 0.00 -17.85
CA LEU A 93 0.78 -0.54 -19.01
C LEU A 93 2.14 0.14 -19.21
N TYR A 94 2.22 1.46 -18.97
CA TYR A 94 3.48 2.18 -19.02
C TYR A 94 4.47 1.68 -17.94
N ALA A 95 4.00 1.49 -16.71
CA ALA A 95 4.82 0.97 -15.61
C ALA A 95 5.32 -0.46 -15.90
N LEU A 96 4.47 -1.32 -16.47
CA LEU A 96 4.84 -2.67 -16.92
C LEU A 96 5.92 -2.62 -17.99
N LYS A 97 5.75 -1.80 -19.03
CA LYS A 97 6.72 -1.67 -20.12
C LYS A 97 8.08 -1.15 -19.63
N LYS A 98 8.08 -0.33 -18.58
CA LYS A 98 9.30 0.22 -17.96
C LYS A 98 10.00 -0.78 -17.02
N GLY A 99 9.43 -1.97 -16.83
CA GLY A 99 10.03 -3.00 -15.97
C GLY A 99 9.96 -2.64 -14.48
N ALA A 100 8.94 -1.91 -14.04
CA ALA A 100 8.78 -1.52 -12.63
C ALA A 100 8.76 -2.72 -11.66
N PHE A 101 8.45 -3.93 -12.16
CA PHE A 101 8.36 -5.17 -11.39
C PHE A 101 9.53 -6.15 -11.65
N ASP A 102 10.54 -5.77 -12.45
CA ASP A 102 11.65 -6.68 -12.69
C ASP A 102 12.64 -6.67 -11.52
N TRP A 103 12.64 -7.78 -10.78
CA TRP A 103 13.47 -8.02 -9.60
C TRP A 103 14.77 -8.77 -9.90
N LYS A 104 15.04 -9.14 -11.17
CA LYS A 104 16.26 -9.86 -11.53
C LYS A 104 17.48 -8.92 -11.61
N ARG A 105 18.05 -8.61 -10.45
CA ARG A 105 19.51 -8.52 -10.26
C ARG A 105 19.87 -8.42 -8.79
#